data_AF-A0A451BYT7-F1
#
_entry.id   AF-A0A451BYT7-F1
#
_cell.length_a   1.000
_cell.length_b   1.000
_cell.length_c   1.000
_cell.angle_alpha   90.00
_cell.angle_beta   90.00
_cell.angle_gamma   90.00
#
_symmetry.space_group_name_H-M   'P 1'
#
loop_
_entity.id
_entity.type
_entity.pdbx_description
1 polymer ?
#
loop_
_entity_poly.entity_id
_entity_poly.type
_entity_poly.pdbx_seq_one_letter_code
_entity_poly.pdbx_strand_id
1 'polypeptide(L)'
;MMKAISITTSALVLFMSSNVCVGQEPITEEEVHQAQKTWGEGIVAIGNTYTKKGDYKALATSHVDTLYAYDEGTVLFKPTKAAAQQFRLTEPEAISYFVTGVVSEDHGFALQPWSAVRFENAGIIIDGDSAVAMGNYFFTDANTGKEAKVEFTFGYVRGADEKLLINVHHSAFPYQPSH
;
A
#
# COMPACT_ATOMS: atom_id res chain seq x y z
N MET A 1 32.17 47.34 56.48
CA MET A 1 31.95 46.10 55.69
C MET A 1 30.53 46.14 55.15
N MET A 2 30.32 46.65 53.93
CA MET A 2 29.01 46.65 53.26
C MET A 2 29.08 45.67 52.09
N LYS A 3 28.21 44.65 52.11
CA LYS A 3 28.11 43.62 51.07
C LYS A 3 27.35 44.20 49.88
N ALA A 4 27.95 44.12 48.69
CA ALA A 4 27.27 44.41 47.43
C ALA A 4 26.35 43.24 47.07
N ILE A 5 25.09 43.53 46.75
CA ILE A 5 24.13 42.57 46.20
C ILE A 5 24.16 42.74 44.68
N SER A 6 24.63 41.72 43.97
CA SER A 6 24.60 41.66 42.50
C SER A 6 23.24 41.12 42.07
N ILE A 7 22.48 41.92 41.32
CA ILE A 7 21.22 41.51 40.69
C ILE A 7 21.55 41.07 39.27
N THR A 8 21.57 39.77 39.03
CA THR A 8 21.69 39.21 37.68
C THR A 8 20.30 39.16 37.04
N THR A 9 20.04 40.06 36.10
CA THR A 9 18.89 40.02 35.20
C THR A 9 19.06 38.86 34.22
N SER A 10 18.26 37.81 34.38
CA SER A 10 18.17 36.72 33.40
C SER A 10 17.24 37.16 32.28
N ALA A 11 17.80 37.38 31.08
CA ALA A 11 17.03 37.66 29.88
C ALA A 11 16.47 36.33 29.33
N LEU A 12 15.16 36.13 29.50
CA LEU A 12 14.43 35.00 28.92
C LEU A 12 14.25 35.25 27.41
N VAL A 13 15.06 34.60 26.59
CA VAL A 13 14.90 34.60 25.13
C VAL A 13 13.78 33.62 24.78
N LEU A 14 12.59 34.14 24.46
CA LEU A 14 11.54 33.34 23.83
C LEU A 14 11.95 33.02 22.39
N PHE A 15 12.40 31.79 22.15
CA PHE A 15 12.43 31.22 20.81
C PHE A 15 10.98 30.98 20.37
N MET A 16 10.47 31.84 19.48
CA MET A 16 9.26 31.51 18.73
C MET A 16 9.64 30.45 17.69
N SER A 17 9.33 29.19 18.00
CA SER A 17 9.34 28.13 17.00
C SER A 17 8.28 28.46 15.96
N SER A 18 8.72 28.98 14.81
CA SER A 18 7.88 29.01 13.62
C SER A 18 7.59 27.57 13.25
N ASN A 19 6.39 27.09 13.59
CA ASN A 19 5.81 25.92 12.95
C ASN A 19 5.57 26.31 11.49
N VAL A 20 6.60 26.14 10.65
CA VAL A 20 6.39 26.03 9.22
C VAL A 20 5.56 24.77 9.06
N CYS A 21 4.27 24.93 8.81
CA CYS A 21 3.46 23.89 8.20
C CYS A 21 4.05 23.69 6.79
N VAL A 22 5.08 22.84 6.70
CA VAL A 22 5.48 22.29 5.41
C VAL A 22 4.26 21.50 4.95
N GLY A 23 3.51 22.06 4.00
CA GLY A 23 2.46 21.29 3.34
C GLY A 23 3.13 20.08 2.70
N GLN A 24 2.49 18.92 2.80
CA GLN A 24 2.98 17.71 2.13
C GLN A 24 3.22 17.99 0.64
N GLU A 25 4.37 17.55 0.13
CA GLU A 25 4.68 17.70 -1.29
C GLU A 25 3.62 16.91 -2.10
N PRO A 26 3.11 17.48 -3.21
CA PRO A 26 2.17 16.79 -4.05
C PRO A 26 2.70 15.42 -4.49
N ILE A 27 1.83 14.42 -4.55
CA ILE A 27 2.15 13.13 -5.15
C ILE A 27 2.54 13.34 -6.61
N THR A 28 3.52 12.57 -7.06
CA THR A 28 3.97 12.54 -8.46
C THR A 28 3.57 11.24 -9.14
N GLU A 29 3.45 11.27 -10.48
CA GLU A 29 3.20 10.04 -11.26
C GLU A 29 4.29 8.99 -11.05
N GLU A 30 5.54 9.42 -10.87
CA GLU A 30 6.66 8.52 -10.62
C GLU A 30 6.53 7.77 -9.29
N GLU A 31 6.05 8.45 -8.23
CA GLU A 31 5.77 7.78 -6.95
C GLU A 31 4.65 6.73 -7.09
N VAL A 32 3.61 7.03 -7.89
CA VAL A 32 2.55 6.05 -8.19
C VAL A 32 3.11 4.85 -8.94
N HIS A 33 3.93 5.07 -9.98
CA HIS A 33 4.59 3.99 -10.71
C HIS A 33 5.52 3.15 -9.82
N GLN A 34 6.29 3.81 -8.95
CA GLN A 34 7.19 3.13 -8.03
C GLN A 34 6.41 2.33 -6.98
N ALA A 35 5.30 2.86 -6.45
CA ALA A 35 4.43 2.13 -5.53
C ALA A 35 3.81 0.88 -6.20
N GLN A 36 3.33 1.01 -7.44
CA GLN A 36 2.83 -0.13 -8.23
C GLN A 36 3.90 -1.19 -8.48
N LYS A 37 5.12 -0.77 -8.85
CA LYS A 37 6.26 -1.67 -9.04
C LYS A 37 6.61 -2.41 -7.75
N THR A 38 6.76 -1.68 -6.65
CA THR A 38 7.04 -2.27 -5.32
C THR A 38 5.94 -3.23 -4.88
N TRP A 39 4.67 -2.88 -5.13
CA TRP A 39 3.54 -3.76 -4.87
C TRP A 39 3.66 -5.07 -5.65
N GLY A 40 3.86 -4.99 -6.97
CA GLY A 40 3.99 -6.15 -7.84
C GLY A 40 5.18 -7.05 -7.49
N GLU A 41 6.34 -6.46 -7.21
CA GLU A 41 7.54 -7.19 -6.78
C GLU A 41 7.33 -7.90 -5.44
N GLY A 42 6.60 -7.28 -4.51
CA GLY A 42 6.24 -7.91 -3.24
C GLY A 42 5.37 -9.16 -3.41
N ILE A 43 4.38 -9.13 -4.30
CA ILE A 43 3.55 -10.31 -4.62
C ILE A 43 4.40 -11.46 -5.18
N VAL A 44 5.32 -11.16 -6.11
CA VAL A 44 6.27 -12.14 -6.65
C VAL A 44 7.18 -12.70 -5.55
N ALA A 45 7.69 -11.84 -4.66
CA ALA A 45 8.56 -12.24 -3.56
C ALA A 45 7.86 -13.15 -2.55
N ILE A 46 6.58 -12.89 -2.23
CA ILE A 46 5.76 -13.75 -1.36
C ILE A 46 5.62 -15.15 -1.97
N GLY A 47 5.23 -15.25 -3.25
CA GLY A 47 5.11 -16.54 -3.94
C GLY A 47 6.43 -17.30 -4.04
N ASN A 48 7.53 -16.60 -4.32
CA ASN A 48 8.87 -17.19 -4.33
C ASN A 48 9.32 -17.68 -2.94
N THR A 49 8.95 -16.98 -1.88
CA THR A 49 9.25 -17.40 -0.50
C THR A 49 8.43 -18.63 -0.13
N TYR A 50 7.15 -18.67 -0.53
CA TYR A 50 6.26 -19.81 -0.31
C TYR A 50 6.81 -21.07 -0.99
N THR A 51 7.19 -20.99 -2.27
CA THR A 51 7.76 -22.14 -3.02
C THR A 51 9.06 -22.67 -2.40
N LYS A 52 9.86 -21.79 -1.80
CA LYS A 52 11.09 -22.15 -1.06
C LYS A 52 10.85 -22.61 0.37
N LYS A 53 9.58 -22.72 0.80
CA LYS A 53 9.19 -23.06 2.18
C LYS A 53 9.77 -22.11 3.24
N GLY A 54 9.98 -20.84 2.87
CA GLY A 54 10.38 -19.77 3.79
C GLY A 54 9.19 -19.16 4.52
N ASP A 55 9.42 -18.08 5.27
CA ASP A 55 8.36 -17.38 6.01
C ASP A 55 7.62 -16.36 5.13
N TYR A 56 6.78 -16.87 4.23
CA TYR A 56 5.97 -16.07 3.32
C TYR A 56 4.86 -15.29 4.04
N LYS A 57 4.44 -15.72 5.24
CA LYS A 57 3.39 -15.04 6.03
C LYS A 57 3.94 -13.78 6.67
N ALA A 58 5.14 -13.83 7.24
CA ALA A 58 5.82 -12.64 7.73
C ALA A 58 6.07 -11.64 6.59
N LEU A 59 6.50 -12.12 5.43
CA LEU A 59 6.71 -11.26 4.26
C LEU A 59 5.40 -10.61 3.77
N ALA A 60 4.30 -11.36 3.73
CA ALA A 60 2.98 -10.82 3.37
C ALA A 60 2.45 -9.82 4.40
N THR A 61 2.70 -10.06 5.69
CA THR A 61 2.36 -9.10 6.76
C THR A 61 3.11 -7.79 6.55
N SER A 62 4.45 -7.84 6.42
CA SER A 62 5.26 -6.66 6.14
C SER A 62 4.85 -5.95 4.85
N HIS A 63 4.48 -6.70 3.81
CA HIS A 63 4.01 -6.13 2.56
C HIS A 63 2.72 -5.31 2.71
N VAL A 64 1.76 -5.80 3.51
CA VAL A 64 0.51 -5.09 3.77
C VAL A 64 0.77 -3.89 4.70
N ASP A 65 1.45 -4.13 5.82
CA ASP A 65 1.82 -3.13 6.83
C ASP A 65 2.55 -1.92 6.22
N THR A 66 3.51 -2.16 5.32
CA THR A 66 4.32 -1.08 4.73
C THR A 66 3.62 -0.33 3.60
N LEU A 67 2.64 -0.93 2.92
CA LEU A 67 2.07 -0.36 1.69
C LEU A 67 0.61 0.09 1.82
N TYR A 68 -0.11 -0.30 2.87
CA TYR A 68 -1.52 0.04 3.05
C TYR A 68 -1.72 0.93 4.26
N ALA A 69 -2.65 1.89 4.13
CA ALA A 69 -2.89 2.90 5.15
C ALA A 69 -3.73 2.41 6.36
N TYR A 70 -3.64 1.12 6.75
CA TYR A 70 -4.50 0.57 7.83
C TYR A 70 -4.24 1.25 9.19
N ASP A 71 -3.02 1.70 9.45
CA ASP A 71 -2.65 2.40 10.68
C ASP A 71 -2.93 3.92 10.61
N GLU A 72 -3.16 4.46 9.42
CA GLU A 72 -3.30 5.91 9.19
C GLU A 72 -4.72 6.34 8.80
N GLY A 73 -5.57 5.40 8.38
CA GLY A 73 -6.93 5.71 7.97
C GLY A 73 -7.75 4.53 7.47
N THR A 74 -8.83 4.85 6.75
CA THR A 74 -9.70 3.84 6.16
C THR A 74 -9.10 3.28 4.88
N VAL A 75 -9.11 1.95 4.75
CA VAL A 75 -8.70 1.25 3.53
C VAL A 75 -9.91 0.53 2.93
N LEU A 76 -10.17 0.78 1.64
CA LEU A 76 -11.23 0.13 0.87
C LEU A 76 -10.62 -0.93 -0.05
N PHE A 77 -10.59 -2.19 0.40
CA PHE A 77 -10.04 -3.28 -0.39
C PHE A 77 -11.13 -4.26 -0.83
N LYS A 78 -11.39 -4.31 -2.15
CA LYS A 78 -12.17 -5.36 -2.82
C LYS A 78 -11.24 -6.22 -3.71
N PRO A 79 -10.81 -7.42 -3.26
CA PRO A 79 -9.95 -8.28 -4.06
C PRO A 79 -10.62 -8.92 -5.29
N THR A 80 -9.82 -9.58 -6.13
CA THR A 80 -10.26 -10.23 -7.38
C THR A 80 -11.10 -11.49 -7.15
N LYS A 81 -10.64 -12.37 -6.24
CA LYS A 81 -11.17 -13.73 -6.05
C LYS A 81 -11.99 -13.84 -4.75
N ALA A 82 -12.93 -12.92 -4.53
CA ALA A 82 -13.83 -12.94 -3.38
C ALA A 82 -15.28 -12.86 -3.82
N ALA A 83 -16.11 -13.80 -3.35
CA ALA A 83 -17.50 -13.94 -3.75
C ALA A 83 -18.46 -13.81 -2.56
N ALA A 84 -18.14 -14.40 -1.41
CA ALA A 84 -19.02 -14.41 -0.24
C ALA A 84 -18.81 -13.19 0.65
N GLN A 85 -17.59 -12.97 1.13
CA GLN A 85 -17.17 -11.76 1.81
C GLN A 85 -16.40 -10.92 0.79
N GLN A 86 -17.02 -9.88 0.22
CA GLN A 86 -16.43 -9.19 -0.94
C GLN A 86 -15.31 -8.19 -0.58
N PHE A 87 -15.21 -7.80 0.69
CA PHE A 87 -14.30 -6.74 1.15
C PHE A 87 -13.35 -7.22 2.24
N ARG A 88 -12.15 -6.61 2.30
CA ARG A 88 -11.11 -6.84 3.31
C ARG A 88 -10.79 -5.48 3.95
N LEU A 89 -11.58 -5.06 4.92
CA LEU A 89 -11.53 -3.70 5.47
C LEU A 89 -10.55 -3.56 6.64
N THR A 90 -9.92 -4.67 7.05
CA THR A 90 -8.91 -4.71 8.09
C THR A 90 -7.62 -5.33 7.58
N GLU A 91 -6.49 -4.98 8.20
CA GLU A 91 -5.18 -5.52 7.83
C GLU A 91 -5.13 -7.06 7.87
N PRO A 92 -5.66 -7.76 8.91
CA PRO A 92 -5.64 -9.22 8.94
C PRO A 92 -6.46 -9.85 7.80
N GLU A 93 -7.54 -9.20 7.38
CA GLU A 93 -8.33 -9.63 6.22
C GLU A 93 -7.54 -9.43 4.92
N ALA A 94 -6.83 -8.32 4.75
CA ALA A 94 -5.98 -8.10 3.58
C ALA A 94 -4.85 -9.14 3.49
N ILE A 95 -4.19 -9.45 4.61
CA ILE A 95 -3.18 -10.49 4.71
C ILE A 95 -3.79 -11.85 4.37
N SER A 96 -4.98 -12.15 4.90
CA SER A 96 -5.73 -13.38 4.61
C SER A 96 -5.90 -13.58 3.10
N TYR A 97 -6.25 -12.53 2.36
CA TYR A 97 -6.40 -12.63 0.91
C TYR A 97 -5.12 -13.05 0.20
N PHE A 98 -3.97 -12.52 0.61
CA PHE A 98 -2.69 -12.84 -0.04
C PHE A 98 -2.16 -14.22 0.33
N VAL A 99 -2.29 -14.66 1.58
CA VAL A 99 -1.57 -15.84 2.10
C VAL A 99 -2.40 -16.77 3.00
N THR A 100 -3.73 -16.76 2.89
CA THR A 100 -4.69 -17.43 3.78
C THR A 100 -4.69 -16.84 5.20
N GLY A 101 -5.81 -16.93 5.91
CA GLY A 101 -5.88 -16.38 7.27
C GLY A 101 -7.28 -16.39 7.85
N VAL A 102 -7.75 -15.22 8.27
CA VAL A 102 -8.98 -15.05 9.04
C VAL A 102 -10.25 -15.16 8.20
N VAL A 103 -10.16 -15.03 6.88
CA VAL A 103 -11.32 -15.14 5.97
C VAL A 103 -11.33 -16.50 5.29
N SER A 104 -12.40 -17.27 5.47
CA SER A 104 -12.47 -18.68 5.10
C SER A 104 -12.40 -18.98 3.59
N GLU A 105 -12.84 -18.04 2.74
CA GLU A 105 -12.79 -18.21 1.27
C GLU A 105 -11.41 -17.88 0.67
N ASP A 106 -10.50 -17.29 1.45
CA ASP A 106 -9.21 -16.87 0.96
C ASP A 106 -8.25 -18.06 0.88
N HIS A 107 -7.92 -18.45 -0.35
CA HIS A 107 -6.96 -19.53 -0.63
C HIS A 107 -5.52 -19.04 -0.87
N GLY A 108 -5.27 -17.74 -0.64
CA GLY A 108 -3.96 -17.12 -0.78
C GLY A 108 -3.60 -16.79 -2.24
N PHE A 109 -3.92 -15.56 -2.66
CA PHE A 109 -3.66 -15.09 -4.03
C PHE A 109 -2.18 -15.13 -4.42
N ALA A 110 -1.26 -14.84 -3.49
CA ALA A 110 0.18 -14.87 -3.73
C ALA A 110 0.77 -16.29 -3.60
N LEU A 111 0.00 -17.27 -3.12
CA LEU A 111 0.42 -18.67 -3.02
C LEU A 111 0.29 -19.41 -4.35
N GLN A 112 -0.48 -18.87 -5.30
CA GLN A 112 -0.27 -19.12 -6.72
C GLN A 112 0.99 -18.35 -7.13
N PRO A 113 2.15 -19.00 -7.40
CA PRO A 113 3.39 -18.27 -7.59
C PRO A 113 3.35 -17.50 -8.91
N TRP A 114 3.60 -16.20 -8.83
CA TRP A 114 3.70 -15.30 -9.98
C TRP A 114 5.18 -15.02 -10.26
N SER A 115 5.60 -15.07 -11.52
CA SER A 115 6.97 -14.71 -11.92
C SER A 115 7.13 -13.22 -12.20
N ALA A 116 6.04 -12.54 -12.56
CA ALA A 116 6.02 -11.12 -12.83
C ALA A 116 4.62 -10.54 -12.58
N VAL A 117 4.58 -9.26 -12.19
CA VAL A 117 3.39 -8.43 -12.16
C VAL A 117 3.73 -7.13 -12.88
N ARG A 118 2.93 -6.75 -13.87
CA ARG A 118 3.11 -5.49 -14.61
C ARG A 118 1.82 -4.69 -14.65
N PHE A 119 1.93 -3.39 -14.47
CA PHE A 119 0.82 -2.45 -14.52
C PHE A 119 0.78 -1.75 -15.89
N GLU A 120 -0.42 -1.52 -16.38
CA GLU A 120 -0.75 -0.66 -17.51
C GLU A 120 -1.82 0.33 -17.04
N ASN A 121 -1.39 1.53 -16.66
CA ASN A 121 -2.29 2.61 -16.25
C ASN A 121 -3.08 3.11 -17.47
N ALA A 122 -4.42 3.08 -17.37
CA ALA A 122 -5.30 3.82 -18.28
C ALA A 122 -5.31 5.32 -17.95
N GLY A 123 -5.05 5.67 -16.69
CA GLY A 123 -4.88 7.05 -16.24
C GLY A 123 -4.51 7.12 -14.77
N ILE A 124 -3.98 8.29 -14.38
CA ILE A 124 -3.67 8.65 -13.00
C ILE A 124 -4.25 10.05 -12.76
N ILE A 125 -4.98 10.21 -11.66
CA ILE A 125 -5.48 11.49 -11.16
C ILE A 125 -4.67 11.81 -9.91
N ILE A 126 -4.09 13.00 -9.85
CA ILE A 126 -3.31 13.49 -8.69
C ILE A 126 -4.02 14.74 -8.17
N ASP A 127 -4.26 14.77 -6.86
CA ASP A 127 -4.84 15.91 -6.14
C ASP A 127 -4.08 16.09 -4.82
N GLY A 128 -3.03 16.93 -4.86
CA GLY A 128 -2.18 17.21 -3.71
C GLY A 128 -1.54 15.96 -3.13
N ASP A 129 -1.90 15.63 -1.90
CA ASP A 129 -1.43 14.48 -1.11
C ASP A 129 -2.24 13.19 -1.37
N SER A 130 -3.14 13.19 -2.36
CA SER A 130 -3.89 12.01 -2.80
C SER A 130 -3.75 11.72 -4.30
N ALA A 131 -3.88 10.44 -4.68
CA ALA A 131 -3.89 10.04 -6.08
C ALA A 131 -4.80 8.82 -6.33
N VAL A 132 -5.31 8.68 -7.55
CA VAL A 132 -6.04 7.49 -8.00
C VAL A 132 -5.46 7.03 -9.33
N ALA A 133 -5.07 5.76 -9.42
CA ALA A 133 -4.65 5.10 -10.64
C ALA A 133 -5.64 4.01 -11.02
N MET A 134 -5.94 3.89 -12.31
CA MET A 134 -6.84 2.86 -12.84
C MET A 134 -6.26 2.27 -14.11
N GLY A 135 -6.49 0.98 -14.33
CA GLY A 135 -6.05 0.32 -15.56
C GLY A 135 -6.13 -1.19 -15.49
N ASN A 136 -5.21 -1.83 -16.22
CA ASN A 136 -5.03 -3.27 -16.17
C ASN A 136 -3.68 -3.63 -15.58
N TYR A 137 -3.65 -4.74 -14.86
CA TYR A 137 -2.40 -5.37 -14.46
C TYR A 137 -2.43 -6.85 -14.80
N PHE A 138 -1.24 -7.36 -15.08
CA PHE A 138 -1.04 -8.67 -15.65
C PHE A 138 -0.14 -9.47 -14.72
N PHE A 139 -0.62 -10.64 -14.33
CA PHE A 139 0.09 -11.56 -13.46
C PHE A 139 0.57 -12.73 -14.29
N THR A 140 1.88 -12.89 -14.43
CA THR A 140 2.48 -14.01 -15.15
C THR A 140 2.62 -15.20 -14.22
N ASP A 141 1.92 -16.28 -14.51
CA ASP A 141 1.97 -17.52 -13.73
C ASP A 141 3.36 -18.17 -13.86
N ALA A 142 4.04 -18.42 -12.73
CA ALA A 142 5.42 -18.88 -12.73
C ALA A 142 5.60 -20.30 -13.29
N ASN A 143 4.55 -21.12 -13.32
CA ASN A 143 4.61 -22.49 -13.78
C ASN A 143 4.34 -22.62 -15.28
N THR A 144 3.48 -21.75 -15.81
CA THR A 144 2.97 -21.85 -17.19
C THR A 144 3.44 -20.71 -18.10
N GLY A 145 3.92 -19.59 -17.54
CA GLY A 145 4.26 -18.38 -18.28
C GLY A 145 3.06 -17.63 -18.85
N LYS A 146 1.83 -18.04 -18.54
CA LYS A 146 0.61 -17.39 -19.02
C LYS A 146 0.26 -16.17 -18.17
N GLU A 147 -0.26 -15.13 -18.81
CA GLU A 147 -0.74 -13.94 -18.11
C GLU A 147 -2.22 -14.04 -17.76
N ALA A 148 -2.56 -13.70 -16.52
CA ALA A 148 -3.91 -13.36 -16.12
C ALA A 148 -4.08 -11.83 -16.18
N LYS A 149 -5.00 -11.36 -17.01
CA LYS A 149 -5.38 -9.94 -17.10
C LYS A 149 -6.44 -9.63 -16.05
N VAL A 150 -6.21 -8.58 -15.28
CA VAL A 150 -7.12 -8.13 -14.21
C VAL A 150 -7.28 -6.60 -14.31
N GLU A 151 -8.44 -6.09 -13.94
CA GLU A 151 -8.75 -4.65 -13.85
C GLU A 151 -8.45 -4.17 -12.43
N PHE A 152 -7.90 -2.97 -12.29
CA PHE A 152 -7.64 -2.39 -10.98
C PHE A 152 -8.07 -0.93 -10.88
N THR A 153 -8.35 -0.52 -9.64
CA THR A 153 -8.33 0.88 -9.21
C THR A 153 -7.59 0.96 -7.89
N PHE A 154 -6.50 1.71 -7.87
CA PHE A 154 -5.69 1.95 -6.68
C PHE A 154 -5.85 3.41 -6.28
N GLY A 155 -6.18 3.65 -5.02
CA GLY A 155 -6.14 4.96 -4.40
C GLY A 155 -4.93 5.03 -3.48
N TYR A 156 -4.34 6.22 -3.44
CA TYR A 156 -3.17 6.50 -2.66
C TYR A 156 -3.35 7.78 -1.83
N VAL A 157 -2.73 7.77 -0.65
CA VAL A 157 -2.57 8.93 0.23
C VAL A 157 -1.12 9.01 0.68
N ARG A 158 -0.63 10.23 0.94
CA ARG A 158 0.69 10.41 1.54
C ARG A 158 0.61 10.17 3.05
N GLY A 159 1.32 9.15 3.52
CA GLY A 159 1.43 8.83 4.93
C GLY A 159 2.27 9.84 5.70
N ALA A 160 2.23 9.77 7.03
CA ALA A 160 2.95 10.68 7.92
C ALA A 160 4.49 10.59 7.80
N ASP A 161 5.01 9.51 7.23
CA ASP A 161 6.44 9.32 6.93
C ASP A 161 6.82 9.72 5.50
N GLU A 162 5.95 10.48 4.83
CA GLU A 162 6.03 10.92 3.43
C GLU A 162 5.97 9.79 2.40
N LYS A 163 5.73 8.53 2.78
CA LYS A 163 5.55 7.44 1.82
C LYS A 163 4.13 7.39 1.27
N LEU A 164 4.02 6.86 0.06
CA LEU A 164 2.74 6.65 -0.59
C LEU A 164 2.09 5.35 -0.09
N LEU A 165 0.90 5.45 0.52
CA LEU A 165 0.15 4.33 1.06
C LEU A 165 -1.14 4.10 0.29
N ILE A 166 -1.53 2.83 0.12
CA ILE A 166 -2.75 2.42 -0.56
C ILE A 166 -3.92 2.55 0.41
N ASN A 167 -4.92 3.38 0.05
CA ASN A 167 -6.19 3.49 0.78
C ASN A 167 -7.40 2.97 -0.02
N VAL A 168 -7.24 2.72 -1.32
CA VAL A 168 -8.24 2.00 -2.14
C VAL A 168 -7.53 0.93 -2.96
N HIS A 169 -8.03 -0.30 -2.91
CA HIS A 169 -7.61 -1.39 -3.79
C HIS A 169 -8.86 -2.10 -4.29
N HIS A 170 -9.28 -1.77 -5.50
CA HIS A 170 -10.31 -2.50 -6.21
C HIS A 170 -9.66 -3.38 -7.28
N SER A 171 -10.03 -4.65 -7.31
CA SER A 171 -9.53 -5.61 -8.29
C SER A 171 -10.65 -6.52 -8.79
N ALA A 172 -10.71 -6.75 -10.11
CA ALA A 172 -11.72 -7.61 -10.72
C ALA A 172 -11.21 -8.27 -12.00
N PHE A 173 -11.71 -9.48 -12.29
CA PHE A 173 -11.57 -10.01 -13.63
C PHE A 173 -12.42 -9.22 -14.61
N PRO A 174 -11.95 -9.00 -15.85
CA PRO A 174 -12.75 -8.35 -16.88
C PRO A 174 -14.09 -9.04 -17.07
N TYR A 175 -15.12 -8.26 -17.36
CA TYR A 175 -16.45 -8.77 -17.66
C TYR A 175 -16.40 -9.82 -18.78
N GLN A 176 -17.02 -10.98 -18.54
CA GLN A 176 -17.18 -12.04 -19.53
C GLN A 176 -18.61 -11.98 -20.10
N PRO A 177 -18.81 -11.39 -21.29
CA PRO A 177 -20.14 -11.26 -21.87
C PRO A 177 -20.72 -12.63 -22.22
N SER A 178 -22.02 -12.78 -21.97
CA SER A 178 -22.81 -13.95 -22.37
C SER A 178 -23.89 -13.62 -23.40
N HIS A 179 -23.86 -12.42 -24.00
CA HIS A 179 -24.86 -11.90 -24.93
C HIS A 179 -24.21 -11.37 -26.20
#